data_AF-A0AAE2ZXL8-F1
#
_entry.id   AF-A0AAE2ZXL8-F1
#
_cell.length_a   1.000
_cell.length_b   1.000
_cell.length_c   1.000
_cell.angle_alpha   90.00
_cell.angle_beta   90.00
_cell.angle_gamma   90.00
#
_symmetry.space_group_name_H-M   'P 1'
#
loop_
_entity.id
_entity.type
_entity.pdbx_description
1 polymer ?
#
loop_
_entity_poly.entity_id
_entity_poly.type
_entity_poly.pdbx_seq_one_letter_code
_entity_poly.pdbx_strand_id
1 'polypeptide(L)'
;DYTTDINGTTITNKYTPGETSATVTKNWDDNNNQDGKRPTEIKVELYQDGKATGKTATLNESNNWSHTWTGLDEKAKGQQVKYTVEELTKVKGYTTHVDNNDIGNLIVTNKYTPEKPNKPIYPEKPKDKTPPTKPDHSNKVKPTPPDKPSKVDKADQSKDNKTKPENPLKELPKTGMKIITSWITWVFIGILGLYLILRKRFNS
;
A
#
# COMPACT_ATOMS: atom_id res chain seq x y z
N ASP A 1 -13.06 -11.62 -26.00
CA ASP A 1 -13.94 -12.27 -25.03
C ASP A 1 -13.14 -13.35 -24.31
N TYR A 2 -12.43 -12.91 -23.27
CA TYR A 2 -11.62 -13.77 -22.41
C TYR A 2 -11.86 -13.34 -20.97
N THR A 3 -11.89 -14.30 -20.04
CA THR A 3 -11.76 -14.05 -18.61
C THR A 3 -10.32 -14.30 -18.17
N THR A 4 -9.79 -13.41 -17.35
CA THR A 4 -8.43 -13.52 -16.80
C THR A 4 -8.47 -14.02 -15.35
N ASP A 5 -7.57 -14.94 -15.04
CA ASP A 5 -7.24 -15.37 -13.68
C ASP A 5 -5.75 -15.13 -13.42
N ILE A 6 -5.43 -14.59 -12.24
CA ILE A 6 -4.08 -14.16 -11.86
C ILE A 6 -3.66 -14.93 -10.61
N ASN A 7 -2.62 -15.77 -10.74
CA ASN A 7 -2.04 -16.51 -9.63
C ASN A 7 -0.53 -16.26 -9.55
N GLY A 8 -0.13 -15.32 -8.69
CA GLY A 8 1.25 -14.85 -8.59
C GLY A 8 1.72 -14.22 -9.91
N THR A 9 2.68 -14.86 -10.58
CA THR A 9 3.20 -14.43 -11.89
C THR A 9 2.53 -15.16 -13.07
N THR A 10 1.63 -16.10 -12.81
CA THR A 10 0.93 -16.86 -13.86
C THR A 10 -0.37 -16.15 -14.23
N ILE A 11 -0.54 -15.90 -15.53
CA ILE A 11 -1.75 -15.29 -16.10
C ILE A 11 -2.43 -16.33 -16.97
N THR A 12 -3.68 -16.68 -16.63
CA THR A 12 -4.50 -17.61 -17.41
C THR A 12 -5.62 -16.85 -18.09
N ASN A 13 -5.69 -16.90 -19.41
CA ASN A 13 -6.80 -16.37 -20.19
C ASN A 13 -7.68 -17.52 -20.69
N LYS A 14 -8.97 -17.51 -20.32
CA LYS A 14 -9.95 -18.51 -20.76
C LYS A 14 -10.93 -17.89 -21.75
N TYR A 15 -11.03 -18.49 -22.94
CA TYR A 15 -11.98 -18.04 -23.96
C TYR A 15 -13.41 -18.26 -23.47
N THR A 16 -14.18 -17.17 -23.43
CA THR A 16 -15.53 -17.10 -22.84
C THR A 16 -16.34 -16.09 -23.67
N PRO A 17 -16.97 -16.51 -24.78
CA PRO A 17 -17.67 -15.60 -25.68
C PRO A 17 -18.72 -14.75 -24.96
N GLY A 18 -18.69 -13.44 -25.17
CA GLY A 18 -19.59 -12.47 -24.55
C GLY A 18 -19.30 -12.10 -23.09
N GLU A 19 -18.31 -12.72 -22.46
CA GLU A 19 -17.91 -12.44 -21.07
C GLU A 19 -16.48 -11.89 -20.98
N THR A 20 -16.24 -11.13 -19.91
CA THR A 20 -14.93 -10.58 -19.57
C THR A 20 -14.69 -10.58 -18.05
N SER A 21 -13.54 -10.05 -17.64
CA SER A 21 -13.16 -9.83 -16.26
C SER A 21 -12.68 -8.39 -16.03
N ALA A 22 -12.87 -7.88 -14.82
CA ALA A 22 -12.35 -6.60 -14.39
C ALA A 22 -11.41 -6.78 -13.19
N THR A 23 -10.21 -6.22 -13.25
CA THR A 23 -9.22 -6.32 -12.17
C THR A 23 -8.98 -4.95 -11.58
N VAL A 24 -9.08 -4.84 -10.26
CA VAL A 24 -8.77 -3.63 -9.49
C VAL A 24 -7.51 -3.85 -8.66
N THR A 25 -6.68 -2.81 -8.58
CA THR A 25 -5.55 -2.72 -7.65
C THR A 25 -5.62 -1.41 -6.88
N LYS A 26 -5.29 -1.47 -5.58
CA LYS A 26 -5.23 -0.29 -4.72
C LYS A 26 -3.77 0.17 -4.54
N ASN A 27 -3.53 1.41 -4.93
CA ASN A 27 -2.27 2.12 -4.77
C ASN A 27 -2.33 3.09 -3.57
N TRP A 28 -1.30 3.06 -2.73
CA TRP A 28 -1.16 3.93 -1.57
C TRP A 28 0.00 4.92 -1.78
N ASP A 29 -0.33 6.20 -1.97
CA ASP A 29 0.62 7.32 -2.05
C ASP A 29 0.72 7.99 -0.66
N ASP A 30 1.42 7.33 0.27
CA ASP A 30 1.48 7.73 1.69
C ASP A 30 2.86 7.53 2.35
N ASN A 31 3.92 7.54 1.55
CA ASN A 31 5.31 7.34 2.01
C ASN A 31 5.50 6.05 2.83
N ASN A 32 5.01 4.92 2.30
CA ASN A 32 5.06 3.61 2.98
C ASN A 32 4.40 3.63 4.35
N ASN A 33 3.24 4.30 4.46
CA ASN A 33 2.50 4.44 5.71
C ASN A 33 3.33 5.05 6.86
N GLN A 34 4.19 6.05 6.56
CA GLN A 34 5.08 6.69 7.53
C GLN A 34 4.38 7.13 8.82
N ASP A 35 3.14 7.62 8.69
CA ASP A 35 2.36 8.18 9.79
C ASP A 35 1.40 7.17 10.44
N GLY A 36 1.41 5.91 10.00
CA GLY A 36 0.58 4.84 10.53
C GLY A 36 -0.93 5.08 10.37
N LYS A 37 -1.35 5.85 9.35
CA LYS A 37 -2.76 6.23 9.11
C LYS A 37 -3.48 5.37 8.09
N ARG A 38 -2.76 4.49 7.39
CA ARG A 38 -3.35 3.57 6.42
C ARG A 38 -4.31 2.61 7.15
N PRO A 39 -5.57 2.47 6.69
CA PRO A 39 -6.48 1.48 7.24
C PRO A 39 -6.01 0.06 6.87
N THR A 40 -6.45 -0.94 7.63
CA THR A 40 -6.14 -2.35 7.35
C THR A 40 -6.84 -2.89 6.11
N GLU A 41 -7.98 -2.31 5.75
CA GLU A 41 -8.75 -2.68 4.56
C GLU A 41 -9.59 -1.51 4.04
N ILE A 42 -9.98 -1.60 2.77
CA ILE A 42 -10.96 -0.72 2.12
C ILE A 42 -11.94 -1.55 1.28
N LYS A 43 -13.15 -1.05 1.07
CA LYS A 43 -14.15 -1.65 0.19
C LYS A 43 -14.27 -0.85 -1.09
N VAL A 44 -14.37 -1.56 -2.20
CA VAL A 44 -14.66 -1.02 -3.53
C VAL A 44 -15.88 -1.71 -4.13
N GLU A 45 -16.52 -1.04 -5.08
CA GLU A 45 -17.66 -1.57 -5.82
C GLU A 45 -17.47 -1.36 -7.32
N LEU A 46 -17.82 -2.39 -8.09
CA LEU A 46 -17.87 -2.34 -9.54
C LEU A 46 -19.16 -1.64 -10.01
N TYR A 47 -19.03 -0.75 -10.97
CA TYR A 47 -20.11 -0.04 -11.62
C TYR A 47 -20.21 -0.44 -13.09
N GLN A 48 -21.43 -0.50 -13.58
CA GLN A 48 -21.77 -0.82 -14.96
C GLN A 48 -22.56 0.35 -15.56
N ASP A 49 -22.00 1.01 -16.57
CA ASP A 49 -22.59 2.18 -17.23
C ASP A 49 -23.05 3.26 -16.23
N GLY A 50 -22.23 3.48 -15.19
CA GLY A 50 -22.49 4.45 -14.12
C GLY A 50 -23.48 4.00 -13.05
N LYS A 51 -23.89 2.71 -13.03
CA LYS A 51 -24.77 2.14 -12.00
C LYS A 51 -24.05 1.12 -11.15
N ALA A 52 -24.28 1.17 -9.84
CA ALA A 52 -23.79 0.18 -8.90
C ALA A 52 -24.26 -1.23 -9.28
N THR A 53 -23.34 -2.19 -9.33
CA THR A 53 -23.67 -3.59 -9.67
C THR A 53 -23.99 -4.44 -8.43
N GLY A 54 -23.68 -3.96 -7.23
CA GLY A 54 -23.69 -4.75 -6.00
C GLY A 54 -22.49 -5.69 -5.85
N LYS A 55 -21.60 -5.78 -6.85
CA LYS A 55 -20.39 -6.59 -6.79
C LYS A 55 -19.29 -5.80 -6.06
N THR A 56 -19.14 -6.08 -4.78
CA THR A 56 -18.13 -5.43 -3.92
C THR A 56 -16.89 -6.31 -3.73
N ALA A 57 -15.75 -5.67 -3.43
CA ALA A 57 -14.54 -6.35 -2.98
C ALA A 57 -13.91 -5.64 -1.79
N THR A 58 -13.37 -6.42 -0.84
CA THR A 58 -12.53 -5.91 0.26
C THR A 58 -11.06 -6.07 -0.15
N LEU A 59 -10.31 -4.97 -0.19
CA LEU A 59 -8.88 -4.93 -0.52
C LEU A 59 -8.06 -4.72 0.75
N ASN A 60 -7.03 -5.54 0.95
CA ASN A 60 -6.14 -5.51 2.12
C ASN A 60 -4.79 -6.17 1.80
N GLU A 61 -3.87 -6.26 2.78
CA GLU A 61 -2.56 -6.86 2.53
C GLU A 61 -2.62 -8.34 2.15
N SER A 62 -3.58 -9.12 2.69
CA SER A 62 -3.66 -10.56 2.42
C SER A 62 -3.94 -10.90 0.96
N ASN A 63 -4.59 -9.99 0.22
CA ASN A 63 -4.85 -10.11 -1.21
C ASN A 63 -3.98 -9.17 -2.06
N ASN A 64 -2.88 -8.67 -1.49
CA ASN A 64 -1.98 -7.71 -2.15
C ASN A 64 -2.72 -6.49 -2.70
N TRP A 65 -3.78 -6.05 -2.01
CA TRP A 65 -4.59 -4.90 -2.39
C TRP A 65 -5.22 -5.03 -3.79
N SER A 66 -5.53 -6.26 -4.23
CA SER A 66 -6.06 -6.54 -5.56
C SER A 66 -7.25 -7.51 -5.54
N HIS A 67 -8.11 -7.41 -6.56
CA HIS A 67 -9.24 -8.30 -6.78
C HIS A 67 -9.63 -8.35 -8.26
N THR A 68 -10.14 -9.49 -8.72
CA THR A 68 -10.67 -9.67 -10.07
C THR A 68 -12.11 -10.17 -10.02
N TRP A 69 -13.02 -9.42 -10.63
CA TRP A 69 -14.38 -9.87 -10.93
C TRP A 69 -14.39 -10.60 -12.27
N THR A 70 -15.05 -11.76 -12.34
CA THR A 70 -15.18 -12.58 -13.55
C THR A 70 -16.65 -12.73 -13.96
N GLY A 71 -16.91 -13.19 -15.19
CA GLY A 71 -18.26 -13.42 -15.70
C GLY A 71 -19.04 -12.10 -15.85
N LEU A 72 -18.38 -11.07 -16.39
CA LEU A 72 -18.99 -9.78 -16.67
C LEU A 72 -19.44 -9.72 -18.12
N ASP A 73 -20.67 -9.30 -18.39
CA ASP A 73 -21.16 -9.15 -19.75
C ASP A 73 -20.35 -8.07 -20.50
N GLU A 74 -19.80 -8.41 -21.66
CA GLU A 74 -19.14 -7.41 -22.52
C GLU A 74 -20.16 -6.49 -23.20
N LYS A 75 -21.39 -6.97 -23.39
CA LYS A 75 -22.47 -6.24 -24.05
C LYS A 75 -23.78 -6.37 -23.30
N ALA A 76 -24.47 -5.23 -23.13
CA ALA A 76 -25.84 -5.17 -22.65
C ALA A 76 -26.72 -4.60 -23.77
N LYS A 77 -27.77 -5.33 -24.15
CA LYS A 77 -28.70 -4.92 -25.22
C LYS A 77 -27.98 -4.58 -26.55
N GLY A 78 -26.95 -5.35 -26.89
CA GLY A 78 -26.17 -5.20 -28.12
C GLY A 78 -25.11 -4.08 -28.11
N GLN A 79 -25.02 -3.28 -27.06
CA GLN A 79 -24.02 -2.22 -26.89
C GLN A 79 -22.92 -2.66 -25.93
N GLN A 80 -21.68 -2.22 -26.18
CA GLN A 80 -20.56 -2.50 -25.28
C GLN A 80 -20.80 -1.83 -23.93
N VAL A 81 -20.56 -2.59 -22.87
CA VAL A 81 -20.70 -2.14 -21.48
C VAL A 81 -19.42 -1.43 -21.04
N LYS A 82 -19.56 -0.32 -20.32
CA LYS A 82 -18.45 0.34 -19.64
C LYS A 82 -18.45 -0.02 -18.16
N TYR A 83 -17.36 -0.66 -17.72
CA TYR A 83 -17.12 -0.92 -16.30
C TYR A 83 -16.20 0.14 -15.68
N THR A 84 -16.53 0.56 -14.46
CA THR A 84 -15.70 1.44 -13.63
C THR A 84 -15.69 0.94 -12.20
N VAL A 85 -14.74 1.39 -11.39
CA VAL A 85 -14.70 1.09 -9.94
C VAL A 85 -14.88 2.37 -9.13
N GLU A 86 -15.48 2.25 -7.95
CA GLU A 86 -15.51 3.31 -6.95
C GLU A 86 -15.07 2.77 -5.58
N GLU A 87 -14.44 3.62 -4.77
CA GLU A 87 -14.13 3.32 -3.37
C GLU A 87 -15.32 3.68 -2.48
N LEU A 88 -15.81 2.72 -1.71
CA LEU A 88 -16.90 2.92 -0.75
C LEU A 88 -16.36 3.40 0.61
N THR A 89 -15.18 2.95 1.00
CA THR A 89 -14.58 3.34 2.28
C THR A 89 -14.01 4.76 2.22
N LYS A 90 -14.59 5.68 2.98
CA LYS A 90 -13.99 7.02 3.17
C LYS A 90 -12.79 6.93 4.12
N VAL A 91 -11.60 7.19 3.61
CA VAL A 91 -10.36 7.16 4.41
C VAL A 91 -9.99 8.57 4.87
N LYS A 92 -10.05 8.83 6.18
CA LYS A 92 -9.76 10.16 6.76
C LYS A 92 -8.31 10.58 6.46
N GLY A 93 -8.13 11.81 5.97
CA GLY A 93 -6.81 12.38 5.64
C GLY A 93 -6.26 11.97 4.28
N TYR A 94 -7.00 11.17 3.52
CA TYR A 94 -6.64 10.77 2.17
C TYR A 94 -7.56 11.41 1.12
N THR A 95 -7.00 11.65 -0.06
CA THR A 95 -7.74 11.98 -1.28
C THR A 95 -7.72 10.79 -2.23
N THR A 96 -8.86 10.47 -2.84
CA THR A 96 -9.01 9.32 -3.75
C THR A 96 -8.99 9.77 -5.22
N HIS A 97 -8.27 9.04 -6.05
CA HIS A 97 -8.29 9.15 -7.51
C HIS A 97 -8.48 7.75 -8.11
N VAL A 98 -9.30 7.63 -9.15
CA VAL A 98 -9.57 6.34 -9.81
C VAL A 98 -9.22 6.43 -11.30
N ASP A 99 -8.38 5.52 -11.76
CA ASP A 99 -8.12 5.26 -13.18
C ASP A 99 -9.01 4.10 -13.65
N ASN A 100 -9.90 4.42 -14.61
CA ASN A 100 -10.84 3.49 -15.23
C ASN A 100 -10.59 3.32 -16.74
N ASN A 101 -9.36 3.55 -17.21
CA ASN A 101 -9.03 3.51 -18.64
C ASN A 101 -9.00 2.09 -19.21
N ASP A 102 -8.62 1.09 -18.39
CA ASP A 102 -8.54 -0.31 -18.78
C ASP A 102 -9.23 -1.17 -17.71
N ILE A 103 -10.26 -1.92 -18.12
CA ILE A 103 -11.00 -2.82 -17.20
C ILE A 103 -10.10 -3.94 -16.65
N GLY A 104 -9.07 -4.34 -17.38
CA GLY A 104 -8.08 -5.32 -16.92
C GLY A 104 -7.06 -4.73 -15.93
N ASN A 105 -7.07 -3.41 -15.72
CA ASN A 105 -6.13 -2.71 -14.85
C ASN A 105 -6.75 -1.43 -14.25
N LEU A 106 -7.83 -1.58 -13.50
CA LEU A 106 -8.45 -0.48 -12.74
C LEU A 106 -7.57 -0.14 -11.54
N ILE A 107 -7.28 1.14 -11.32
CA ILE A 107 -6.39 1.58 -10.23
C ILE A 107 -7.10 2.58 -9.33
N VAL A 108 -7.24 2.26 -8.05
CA VAL A 108 -7.68 3.19 -7.01
C VAL A 108 -6.46 3.70 -6.26
N THR A 109 -6.17 5.00 -6.35
CA THR A 109 -5.06 5.64 -5.62
C THR A 109 -5.59 6.47 -4.47
N ASN A 110 -5.13 6.18 -3.25
CA ASN A 110 -5.34 7.05 -2.10
C ASN A 110 -4.04 7.75 -1.74
N LYS A 111 -4.07 9.08 -1.76
CA LYS A 111 -2.94 9.93 -1.41
C LYS A 111 -3.13 10.54 -0.03
N TYR A 112 -2.18 10.36 0.86
CA TYR A 112 -2.20 10.96 2.18
C TYR A 112 -1.58 12.35 2.16
N THR A 113 -2.26 13.33 2.75
CA THR A 113 -1.68 14.66 3.00
C THR A 113 -1.57 14.87 4.50
N PRO A 114 -0.35 14.92 5.07
CA PRO A 114 -0.18 15.17 6.50
C PRO A 114 -0.83 16.49 6.91
N GLU A 115 -1.49 16.50 8.06
CA GLU A 115 -1.82 17.75 8.71
C GLU A 115 -0.52 18.49 9.03
N LYS A 116 -0.43 19.77 8.66
CA LYS A 116 0.74 20.57 9.01
C LYS A 116 0.87 20.56 10.53
N PRO A 117 2.04 20.26 11.10
CA PRO A 117 2.21 20.34 12.54
C PRO A 117 1.82 21.74 12.98
N ASN A 118 1.00 21.83 14.04
CA ASN A 118 0.77 23.10 14.71
C ASN A 118 2.14 23.71 15.04
N LYS A 119 2.29 25.02 14.79
CA LYS A 119 3.50 25.75 15.11
C LYS A 119 3.88 25.39 16.56
N PRO A 120 5.14 25.02 16.84
CA PRO A 120 5.54 24.77 18.23
C PRO A 120 5.12 25.98 19.05
N ILE A 121 4.35 25.73 20.11
CA ILE A 121 4.07 26.74 21.12
C ILE A 121 5.41 26.96 21.81
N TYR A 122 6.18 27.92 21.31
CA TYR A 122 7.32 28.43 22.04
C TYR A 122 6.75 29.05 23.31
N PRO A 123 7.24 28.67 24.51
CA PRO A 123 6.86 29.39 25.71
C PRO A 123 7.15 30.87 25.47
N GLU A 124 6.17 31.73 25.78
CA GLU A 124 6.40 33.17 25.73
C GLU A 124 7.65 33.47 26.55
N LYS A 125 8.59 34.20 25.94
CA LYS A 125 9.78 34.68 26.64
C LYS A 125 9.31 35.38 27.92
N PRO A 126 9.76 34.96 29.13
CA PRO A 126 9.33 35.58 30.37
C PRO A 126 9.54 37.09 30.27
N LYS A 127 8.44 37.86 30.42
CA LYS A 127 8.48 39.33 30.41
C LYS A 127 8.94 39.92 31.75
N ASP A 128 9.37 39.08 32.70
CA ASP A 128 9.83 39.55 34.00
C ASP A 128 11.34 39.79 34.01
N LYS A 129 11.72 41.07 34.09
CA LYS A 129 13.09 41.51 34.36
C LYS A 129 13.37 41.52 35.86
N THR A 130 12.96 40.49 36.60
CA THR A 130 13.39 40.32 37.99
C THR A 130 14.71 39.56 38.01
N PRO A 131 15.78 40.12 38.63
CA PRO A 131 17.04 39.41 38.79
C PRO A 131 16.84 38.07 39.50
N PRO A 132 17.54 36.99 39.11
CA PRO A 132 17.42 35.72 39.80
C PRO A 132 17.97 35.85 41.22
N THR A 133 17.12 35.61 42.22
CA THR A 133 17.58 35.39 43.59
C THR A 133 18.40 34.10 43.63
N LYS A 134 19.62 34.20 44.14
CA LYS A 134 20.58 33.11 44.33
C LYS A 134 19.92 31.89 44.98
N PRO A 135 20.05 30.67 44.42
CA PRO A 135 19.61 29.46 45.08
C PRO A 135 20.45 29.22 46.35
N ASP A 136 19.78 29.01 47.48
CA ASP A 136 20.42 28.55 48.70
C ASP A 136 20.81 27.07 48.54
N HIS A 137 22.11 26.80 48.44
CA HIS A 137 22.67 25.45 48.39
C HIS A 137 22.85 24.92 49.81
N SER A 138 21.76 24.50 50.45
CA SER A 138 21.84 23.73 51.71
C SER A 138 20.85 22.58 51.75
N ASN A 139 20.87 21.69 50.75
CA ASN A 139 20.33 20.33 50.90
C ASN A 139 21.13 19.35 50.03
N LYS A 140 22.17 18.77 50.63
CA LYS A 140 22.99 17.70 50.05
C LYS A 140 22.27 16.37 50.21
N VAL A 141 21.45 15.98 49.23
CA VAL A 141 21.01 14.59 49.09
C VAL A 141 21.95 13.89 48.10
N LYS A 142 22.69 12.92 48.62
CA LYS A 142 23.63 12.05 47.90
C LYS A 142 22.83 11.10 46.98
N PRO A 143 23.09 11.04 45.66
CA PRO A 143 22.50 9.99 44.83
C PRO A 143 23.17 8.64 45.11
N THR A 144 22.38 7.62 45.38
CA THR A 144 22.80 6.21 45.47
C THR A 144 22.98 5.61 44.07
N PRO A 145 24.02 4.78 43.83
CA PRO A 145 24.22 4.13 42.53
C PRO A 145 23.12 3.08 42.23
N PRO A 146 22.81 2.84 40.94
CA PRO A 146 21.86 1.80 40.53
C PRO A 146 22.44 0.39 40.78
N ASP A 147 21.59 -0.51 41.28
CA ASP A 147 21.95 -1.88 41.60
C ASP A 147 22.32 -2.72 40.36
N LYS A 148 23.36 -3.54 40.56
CA LYS A 148 23.92 -4.54 39.64
C LYS A 148 22.91 -5.67 39.38
N PRO A 149 22.79 -6.21 38.14
CA PRO A 149 21.87 -7.31 37.88
C PRO A 149 22.42 -8.64 38.41
N SER A 150 21.61 -9.30 39.25
CA SER A 150 21.83 -10.66 39.77
C SER A 150 21.58 -11.72 38.70
N LYS A 151 22.35 -12.80 38.75
CA LYS A 151 22.34 -13.95 37.83
C LYS A 151 21.89 -15.20 38.60
N VAL A 152 21.29 -16.15 37.84
CA VAL A 152 21.01 -17.59 38.09
C VAL A 152 19.89 -17.86 39.14
N ASP A 153 18.89 -18.75 38.93
CA ASP A 153 19.01 -20.21 38.73
C ASP A 153 17.91 -20.88 37.85
N LYS A 154 18.20 -22.14 37.52
CA LYS A 154 17.65 -23.05 36.51
C LYS A 154 16.60 -24.02 37.08
N ALA A 155 15.75 -24.52 36.17
CA ALA A 155 15.02 -25.80 36.13
C ALA A 155 13.50 -25.77 36.37
N ASP A 156 12.74 -26.09 35.32
CA ASP A 156 11.93 -27.32 35.32
C ASP A 156 11.74 -27.85 33.89
N GLN A 157 11.68 -29.18 33.76
CA GLN A 157 11.51 -29.96 32.53
C GLN A 157 10.03 -30.29 32.28
N SER A 158 9.59 -30.25 31.03
CA SER A 158 8.57 -31.19 30.53
C SER A 158 8.84 -31.54 29.06
N LYS A 159 8.64 -32.81 28.73
CA LYS A 159 9.06 -33.52 27.52
C LYS A 159 7.95 -33.60 26.45
N ASP A 160 8.43 -33.95 25.25
CA ASP A 160 7.78 -34.65 24.13
C ASP A 160 6.90 -33.87 23.12
N ASN A 161 7.42 -33.70 21.90
CA ASN A 161 7.06 -34.60 20.78
C ASN A 161 7.84 -34.34 19.46
N LYS A 162 8.56 -35.37 18.99
CA LYS A 162 8.62 -35.98 17.64
C LYS A 162 8.96 -35.15 16.36
N THR A 163 10.26 -35.20 15.99
CA THR A 163 10.94 -35.50 14.69
C THR A 163 10.29 -35.26 13.31
N LYS A 164 10.98 -34.50 12.41
CA LYS A 164 11.39 -34.87 11.01
C LYS A 164 12.36 -33.79 10.40
N PRO A 165 13.38 -34.12 9.56
CA PRO A 165 14.59 -33.30 9.42
C PRO A 165 14.54 -32.19 8.36
N GLU A 166 15.19 -31.07 8.67
CA GLU A 166 15.54 -29.98 7.75
C GLU A 166 16.86 -30.29 7.02
N ASN A 167 16.95 -29.90 5.75
CA ASN A 167 18.18 -29.89 4.96
C ASN A 167 18.53 -28.42 4.62
N PRO A 168 19.79 -27.96 4.77
CA PRO A 168 20.11 -26.53 4.84
C PRO A 168 20.54 -25.95 3.48
N LEU A 169 19.97 -24.82 3.07
CA LEU A 169 20.56 -23.94 2.05
C LEU A 169 20.75 -22.54 2.65
N LYS A 170 21.99 -22.06 2.51
CA LYS A 170 22.57 -20.88 3.18
C LYS A 170 21.81 -19.59 2.84
N GLU A 171 21.37 -18.83 3.84
CA GLU A 171 21.03 -17.42 3.66
C GLU A 171 22.32 -16.58 3.52
N LEU A 172 22.39 -15.76 2.47
CA LEU A 172 23.40 -14.70 2.30
C LEU A 172 23.00 -13.46 3.13
N PRO A 173 23.97 -12.66 3.62
CA PRO A 173 23.66 -11.53 4.48
C PRO A 173 22.86 -10.45 3.73
N LYS A 174 21.77 -9.99 4.34
CA LYS A 174 21.06 -8.77 3.91
C LYS A 174 21.90 -7.54 4.26
N THR A 175 22.80 -7.14 3.36
CA THR A 175 23.44 -5.82 3.43
C THR A 175 22.57 -4.79 2.70
N GLY A 176 22.26 -3.71 3.42
CA GLY A 176 21.30 -2.68 2.99
C GLY A 176 21.70 -2.00 1.69
N MET A 177 20.78 -2.02 0.73
CA MET A 177 20.87 -1.25 -0.51
C MET A 177 19.87 -0.08 -0.40
N LYS A 178 20.40 1.12 -0.14
CA LYS A 178 19.66 2.36 -0.31
C LYS A 178 19.38 2.55 -1.80
N ILE A 179 18.21 2.13 -2.28
CA ILE A 179 17.75 2.52 -3.62
C ILE A 179 17.08 3.90 -3.53
N ILE A 180 17.94 4.87 -3.77
CA ILE A 180 17.71 6.26 -4.12
C ILE A 180 16.60 6.42 -5.19
N THR A 181 15.56 7.15 -4.76
CA THR A 181 14.67 8.08 -5.46
C THR A 181 14.69 8.17 -7.00
N SER A 182 13.49 8.14 -7.58
CA SER A 182 13.07 8.98 -8.73
C SER A 182 13.71 8.68 -10.09
N TRP A 183 13.28 7.58 -10.73
CA TRP A 183 13.61 7.23 -12.13
C TRP A 183 12.50 6.43 -12.85
N ILE A 184 11.28 6.38 -12.30
CA ILE A 184 10.13 5.69 -12.93
C ILE A 184 9.32 6.66 -13.83
N THR A 185 9.71 7.93 -13.93
CA THR A 185 9.11 8.89 -14.86
C THR A 185 9.74 8.92 -16.27
N TRP A 186 10.71 8.06 -16.62
CA TRP A 186 11.37 8.10 -17.94
C TRP A 186 11.38 6.80 -18.77
N VAL A 187 10.69 5.73 -18.37
CA VAL A 187 10.53 4.54 -19.25
C VAL A 187 9.40 4.72 -20.29
N PHE A 188 8.63 5.82 -20.25
CA PHE A 188 7.49 6.03 -21.15
C PHE A 188 7.76 6.76 -22.48
N ILE A 189 9.02 7.06 -22.84
CA ILE A 189 9.35 7.60 -24.18
C ILE A 189 10.40 6.70 -24.84
N GLY A 190 9.98 5.50 -25.25
CA GLY A 190 10.86 4.56 -25.96
C GLY A 190 10.15 3.54 -26.84
N ILE A 191 8.84 3.31 -26.65
CA ILE A 191 8.07 2.30 -27.41
C ILE A 191 6.93 2.93 -28.23
N LEU A 192 6.78 4.27 -28.24
CA LEU A 192 5.85 4.96 -29.15
C LEU A 192 6.51 5.38 -30.49
N GLY A 193 7.84 5.44 -30.54
CA GLY A 193 8.58 5.86 -31.74
C GLY A 193 8.68 4.82 -32.86
N LEU A 194 8.63 3.53 -32.53
CA LEU A 194 8.76 2.47 -33.55
C LEU A 194 7.42 2.07 -34.19
N TYR A 195 6.29 2.36 -33.54
CA TYR A 195 4.96 2.02 -34.06
C TYR A 195 4.46 2.98 -35.16
N LEU A 196 4.91 4.24 -35.17
CA LEU A 196 4.51 5.23 -36.17
C LEU A 196 5.31 5.16 -37.48
N ILE A 197 6.47 4.50 -37.50
CA ILE A 197 7.29 4.37 -38.72
C ILE A 197 6.78 3.22 -39.62
N LEU A 198 6.11 2.19 -39.09
CA LEU A 198 5.60 1.08 -39.92
C LEU A 198 4.24 1.37 -40.60
N ARG A 199 3.47 2.38 -40.17
CA ARG A 199 2.15 2.66 -40.78
C ARG A 199 2.21 3.47 -42.08
N LYS A 200 3.38 4.01 -42.47
CA LYS A 200 3.53 4.85 -43.67
C LYS A 200 4.03 4.12 -44.94
N ARG A 201 4.29 2.81 -44.89
CA ARG A 201 4.77 2.04 -46.07
C ARG A 201 3.71 1.18 -46.79
N PHE A 202 2.45 1.20 -46.36
CA PHE A 202 1.38 0.42 -46.99
C PHE A 202 0.26 1.24 -47.66
N ASN A 203 0.44 2.56 -47.80
CA ASN A 203 -0.56 3.45 -48.42
C ASN A 203 0.02 4.36 -49.52
N SER A 204 1.03 3.89 -50.26
CA SER A 204 1.43 4.46 -51.55
C SER A 204 1.82 3.39 -52.53
#